data_AF-A0A7S1HIW1-F1
#
_entry.id   AF-A0A7S1HIW1-F1
#
_cell.length_a   1.000
_cell.length_b   1.000
_cell.length_c   1.000
_cell.angle_alpha   90.00
_cell.angle_beta   90.00
_cell.angle_gamma   90.00
#
_symmetry.space_group_name_H-M   'P 1'
#
loop_
_entity.id
_entity.type
_entity.pdbx_description
1 polymer ?
#
loop_
_entity_poly.entity_id
_entity_poly.type
_entity_poly.pdbx_seq_one_letter_code
_entity_poly.pdbx_strand_id
1 'polypeptide(L)'
;FMPVGTCAAVKGMTTEELEALDVHLVLANTYHLALQPGTELVQDMGGIHEFMRWHRAMLTDSGGFQMVSLLKLAEITEEGVTFQSPADGSQMLLTPEKSINLQNEIGADIIMALDDVVSSTTSGPRVEEAMDRTLRWIDRCIAAHKRPNDQSLFGIVQGGLDLGLR
;
A
#
# COMPACT_ATOMS: atom_id res chain seq x y z
N PHE A 1 16.76 -4.10 4.04
CA PHE A 1 16.16 -3.05 4.90
C PHE A 1 15.63 -1.97 3.98
N MET A 2 14.43 -1.43 4.24
CA MET A 2 13.81 -0.39 3.41
C MET A 2 13.45 0.79 4.31
N PRO A 3 14.08 1.97 4.15
CA PRO A 3 13.63 3.17 4.82
C PRO A 3 12.19 3.49 4.41
N VAL A 4 11.40 4.02 5.35
CA VAL A 4 10.00 4.39 5.09
C VAL A 4 9.92 5.88 4.77
N GLY A 5 9.50 6.18 3.55
CA GLY A 5 9.14 7.50 3.08
C GLY A 5 7.65 7.79 3.31
N THR A 6 7.35 8.93 3.92
CA THR A 6 5.97 9.43 4.09
C THR A 6 5.86 10.77 3.37
N CYS A 7 4.84 10.94 2.53
CA CYS A 7 4.69 12.13 1.67
C CYS A 7 5.93 12.36 0.78
N ALA A 8 6.41 11.30 0.12
CA ALA A 8 7.59 11.32 -0.76
C ALA A 8 8.90 11.79 -0.12
N ALA A 9 9.07 11.62 1.19
CA ALA A 9 10.32 11.94 1.87
C ALA A 9 10.62 10.96 3.00
N VAL A 10 11.89 10.56 3.12
CA VAL A 10 12.41 9.90 4.32
C VAL A 10 12.73 10.99 5.34
N LYS A 11 12.05 10.98 6.48
CA LYS A 11 12.15 12.08 7.45
C LYS A 11 13.57 12.22 7.99
N GLY A 12 14.12 13.43 7.85
CA GLY A 12 15.44 13.80 8.37
C GLY A 12 16.61 13.35 7.50
N MET A 13 16.35 12.88 6.28
CA MET A 13 17.40 12.49 5.33
C MET A 13 17.10 13.00 3.92
N THR A 14 18.14 13.39 3.21
CA THR A 14 18.13 13.70 1.79
C THR A 14 18.28 12.43 0.95
N THR A 15 17.90 12.47 -0.32
CA THR A 15 18.09 11.35 -1.25
C THR A 15 19.57 11.02 -1.44
N GLU A 16 20.45 12.03 -1.45
CA GLU A 16 21.89 11.87 -1.57
C GLU A 16 22.49 11.13 -0.36
N GLU A 17 21.99 11.40 0.85
CA GLU A 17 22.40 10.66 2.05
C GLU A 17 21.95 9.20 2.01
N LEU A 18 20.76 8.92 1.48
CA LEU A 18 20.27 7.54 1.30
C LEU A 18 21.12 6.79 0.26
N GLU A 19 21.52 7.44 -0.83
CA GLU A 19 22.42 6.88 -1.83
C GLU A 19 23.81 6.61 -1.26
N ALA A 20 24.34 7.53 -0.44
CA ALA A 20 25.63 7.38 0.24
C ALA A 20 25.62 6.21 1.26
N LEU A 21 24.46 5.91 1.85
CA LEU A 21 24.25 4.74 2.71
C LEU A 21 23.98 3.44 1.93
N ASP A 22 24.02 3.50 0.61
CA ASP A 22 23.75 2.39 -0.30
C ASP A 22 22.36 1.75 -0.11
N VAL A 23 21.35 2.57 0.14
CA VAL A 23 19.95 2.13 0.12
C VAL A 23 19.56 1.86 -1.33
N HIS A 24 18.98 0.69 -1.61
CA HIS A 24 18.52 0.33 -2.98
C HIS A 24 17.01 0.39 -3.15
N LEU A 25 16.27 0.39 -2.04
CA LEU A 25 14.82 0.32 -2.04
C LEU A 25 14.24 1.14 -0.89
N VAL A 26 13.29 2.02 -1.21
CA VAL A 26 12.53 2.82 -0.24
C VAL A 26 11.06 2.41 -0.32
N LEU A 27 10.41 2.34 0.84
CA LEU A 27 8.96 2.12 0.93
C LEU A 27 8.25 3.47 1.00
N ALA A 28 7.32 3.74 0.09
CA ALA A 28 6.45 4.91 0.10
C ALA A 28 5.02 4.54 0.51
N ASN A 29 4.43 5.37 1.37
CA ASN A 29 3.04 5.18 1.78
C ASN A 29 2.06 5.72 0.72
N THR A 30 1.28 4.83 0.09
CA THR A 30 0.30 5.15 -0.96
C THR A 30 -0.77 6.10 -0.45
N TYR A 31 -1.29 5.86 0.74
CA TYR A 31 -2.39 6.63 1.31
C TYR A 31 -2.04 8.12 1.46
N HIS A 32 -0.86 8.41 2.03
CA HIS A 32 -0.43 9.79 2.22
C HIS A 32 -0.19 10.50 0.89
N LEU A 33 0.45 9.83 -0.07
CA LEU A 33 0.69 10.40 -1.40
C LEU A 33 -0.60 10.68 -2.16
N ALA A 34 -1.57 9.78 -2.06
CA ALA A 34 -2.87 9.92 -2.71
C ALA A 34 -3.72 11.06 -2.11
N LEU A 35 -3.54 11.39 -0.84
CA LEU A 35 -4.23 12.51 -0.20
C LEU A 35 -3.49 13.83 -0.38
N GLN A 36 -2.18 13.84 -0.13
CA GLN A 36 -1.35 15.03 -0.17
C GLN A 36 0.07 14.64 -0.62
N PRO A 37 0.46 15.01 -1.86
CA PRO A 37 -0.14 16.04 -2.71
C PRO A 37 -1.32 15.60 -3.60
N GLY A 38 -1.60 14.30 -3.71
CA GLY A 38 -2.53 13.75 -4.70
C GLY A 38 -1.80 13.02 -5.83
N THR A 39 -2.33 11.88 -6.27
CA THR A 39 -1.69 11.06 -7.32
C THR A 39 -1.61 11.76 -8.67
N GLU A 40 -2.60 12.58 -9.02
CA GLU A 40 -2.61 13.39 -10.24
C GLU A 40 -1.37 14.29 -10.34
N LEU A 41 -1.04 15.03 -9.26
CA LEU A 41 0.13 15.90 -9.25
C LEU A 41 1.44 15.09 -9.36
N VAL A 42 1.53 13.97 -8.64
CA VAL A 42 2.71 13.10 -8.70
C VAL A 42 2.89 12.57 -10.12
N GLN A 43 1.81 12.15 -10.77
CA GLN A 43 1.82 11.67 -12.15
C GLN A 43 2.24 12.76 -13.13
N ASP A 44 1.68 13.97 -13.01
CA ASP A 44 2.00 15.13 -13.85
C ASP A 44 3.47 15.56 -13.73
N MET A 45 4.08 15.33 -12.55
CA MET A 45 5.51 15.58 -12.30
C MET A 45 6.43 14.45 -12.77
N GLY A 46 5.90 13.40 -13.42
CA GLY A 46 6.69 12.28 -13.96
C GLY A 46 6.74 11.04 -13.07
N GLY A 47 5.88 10.95 -12.05
CA GLY A 47 5.81 9.85 -11.10
C GLY A 47 6.67 10.06 -9.85
N ILE A 48 6.61 9.11 -8.93
CA ILE A 48 7.20 9.24 -7.59
C ILE A 48 8.73 9.42 -7.61
N HIS A 49 9.41 8.81 -8.58
CA HIS A 49 10.87 8.90 -8.72
C HIS A 49 11.31 10.33 -8.99
N GLU A 50 10.69 10.99 -9.97
CA GLU A 50 10.99 12.39 -10.31
C GLU A 50 10.52 13.35 -9.21
N PHE A 51 9.35 13.07 -8.62
CA PHE A 51 8.81 13.86 -7.53
C PHE A 51 9.72 13.87 -6.29
N MET A 52 10.26 12.70 -5.91
CA MET A 52 11.17 12.54 -4.76
C MET A 52 12.64 12.81 -5.12
N ARG A 53 13.00 12.84 -6.41
CA ARG A 53 14.39 12.77 -6.92
C ARG A 53 15.12 11.51 -6.44
N TRP A 54 14.43 10.38 -6.52
CA TRP A 54 14.97 9.07 -6.14
C TRP A 54 14.99 8.15 -7.35
N HIS A 55 16.19 7.83 -7.83
CA HIS A 55 16.40 7.07 -9.07
C HIS A 55 16.66 5.57 -8.86
N ARG A 56 16.53 5.08 -7.61
CA ARG A 56 16.58 3.64 -7.31
C ARG A 56 15.17 3.13 -7.03
N ALA A 57 15.06 1.85 -6.67
CA ALA A 57 13.78 1.19 -6.58
C ALA A 57 12.88 1.77 -5.47
N MET A 58 11.57 1.71 -5.72
CA MET A 58 10.50 2.15 -4.83
C MET A 58 9.48 1.03 -4.67
N LEU A 59 9.02 0.84 -3.44
CA LEU A 59 7.89 -0.02 -3.11
C LEU A 59 6.76 0.83 -2.54
N THR A 60 5.55 0.67 -3.02
CA THR A 60 4.36 1.27 -2.41
C THR A 60 3.59 0.24 -1.60
N ASP A 61 3.16 0.61 -0.40
CA ASP A 61 2.21 -0.22 0.36
C ASP A 61 0.82 -0.18 -0.27
N SER A 62 -0.06 -1.12 0.09
CA SER A 62 -1.42 -1.17 -0.45
C SER A 62 -2.35 -0.08 0.10
N GLY A 63 -1.88 0.69 1.09
CA GLY A 63 -2.67 1.55 1.96
C GLY A 63 -3.41 0.78 3.07
N GLY A 64 -3.51 -0.55 2.98
CA GLY A 64 -4.19 -1.44 3.93
C GLY A 64 -3.72 -1.26 5.37
N PHE A 65 -2.40 -1.35 5.57
CA PHE A 65 -1.82 -1.43 6.91
C PHE A 65 -1.93 -0.12 7.70
N GLN A 66 -1.82 1.05 7.05
CA GLN A 66 -2.02 2.32 7.75
C GLN A 66 -3.48 2.52 8.17
N MET A 67 -4.45 2.01 7.40
CA MET A 67 -5.87 2.00 7.78
C MET A 67 -6.13 1.13 9.01
N VAL A 68 -5.33 0.06 9.19
CA VAL A 68 -5.42 -0.85 10.35
C VAL A 68 -4.87 -0.21 11.62
N SER A 69 -3.87 0.68 11.55
CA SER A 69 -3.45 1.45 12.73
C SER A 69 -4.53 2.42 13.25
N LEU A 70 -5.53 2.73 12.41
CA LEU A 70 -6.73 3.53 12.72
C LEU A 70 -7.98 2.65 12.97
N LEU A 71 -7.80 1.34 13.19
CA LEU A 71 -8.81 0.25 13.28
C LEU A 71 -10.12 0.56 14.01
N LYS A 72 -10.16 1.52 14.95
CA LYS A 72 -11.42 1.90 15.63
C LYS A 72 -12.49 2.40 14.65
N LEU A 73 -12.10 2.85 13.46
CA LEU A 73 -12.98 3.49 12.48
C LEU A 73 -13.03 2.76 11.14
N ALA A 74 -12.47 1.54 11.04
CA ALA A 74 -12.41 0.78 9.80
C ALA A 74 -13.39 -0.41 9.79
N GLU A 75 -14.17 -0.54 8.72
CA GLU A 75 -15.05 -1.67 8.45
C GLU A 75 -14.55 -2.39 7.19
N ILE A 76 -14.33 -3.70 7.32
CA ILE A 76 -13.84 -4.54 6.24
C ILE A 76 -14.99 -5.38 5.71
N THR A 77 -15.27 -5.25 4.42
CA THR A 77 -16.31 -6.00 3.72
C THR A 77 -15.69 -6.72 2.52
N GLU A 78 -16.48 -7.44 1.73
CA GLU A 78 -15.97 -8.04 0.49
C GLU A 78 -15.58 -6.98 -0.56
N GLU A 79 -16.25 -5.83 -0.56
CA GLU A 79 -16.01 -4.75 -1.52
C GLU A 79 -14.64 -4.11 -1.33
N GLY A 80 -14.24 -3.89 -0.08
CA GLY A 80 -13.00 -3.22 0.31
C GLY A 80 -13.00 -2.84 1.79
N VAL A 81 -12.13 -1.88 2.12
CA VAL A 81 -12.02 -1.30 3.47
C VAL A 81 -12.65 0.08 3.47
N THR A 82 -13.70 0.25 4.27
CA THR A 82 -14.32 1.54 4.55
C THR A 82 -13.70 2.13 5.80
N PHE A 83 -13.32 3.41 5.79
CA PHE A 83 -12.72 4.09 6.93
C PHE A 83 -13.04 5.57 6.93
N GLN A 84 -12.78 6.22 8.06
CA GLN A 84 -12.94 7.66 8.20
C GLN A 84 -11.60 8.38 7.96
N SER A 85 -11.60 9.36 7.05
CA SER A 85 -10.47 10.25 6.81
C SER A 85 -10.08 11.00 8.09
N PRO A 86 -8.82 10.93 8.55
CA PRO A 86 -8.35 11.70 9.70
C PRO A 86 -8.29 13.21 9.45
N ALA A 87 -8.30 13.63 8.18
CA ALA A 87 -8.16 15.04 7.81
C ALA A 87 -9.46 15.83 7.99
N ASP A 88 -10.59 15.22 7.61
CA ASP A 88 -11.89 15.91 7.53
C ASP A 88 -13.08 15.08 8.07
N GLY A 89 -12.86 13.82 8.45
CA GLY A 89 -13.91 12.94 8.95
C GLY A 89 -14.82 12.34 7.87
N SER A 90 -14.50 12.51 6.58
CA SER A 90 -15.28 11.91 5.49
C SER A 90 -15.13 10.38 5.47
N GLN A 91 -16.18 9.67 5.05
CA GLN A 91 -16.08 8.23 4.82
C GLN A 91 -15.42 7.96 3.47
N MET A 92 -14.43 7.08 3.46
CA MET A 92 -13.69 6.66 2.29
C MET A 92 -13.76 5.14 2.16
N LEU A 93 -13.90 4.67 0.94
CA LEU A 93 -13.79 3.26 0.58
C LEU A 93 -12.52 3.05 -0.24
N LEU A 94 -11.66 2.12 0.22
CA LEU A 94 -10.53 1.61 -0.53
C LEU A 94 -10.81 0.17 -0.96
N THR A 95 -11.05 0.00 -2.26
CA THR A 95 -11.17 -1.33 -2.87
C THR A 95 -9.82 -1.80 -3.42
N PRO A 96 -9.64 -3.11 -3.68
CA PRO A 96 -8.48 -3.65 -4.40
C PRO A 96 -8.15 -2.88 -5.69
N GLU A 97 -9.14 -2.59 -6.53
CA GLU A 97 -8.96 -1.88 -7.79
C GLU A 97 -8.50 -0.45 -7.57
N LYS A 98 -9.07 0.26 -6.58
CA LYS A 98 -8.69 1.63 -6.27
C LYS A 98 -7.26 1.69 -5.74
N SER A 99 -6.87 0.75 -4.87
CA SER A 99 -5.50 0.65 -4.36
C SER A 99 -4.48 0.47 -5.51
N ILE A 100 -4.77 -0.44 -6.45
CA ILE A 100 -3.88 -0.69 -7.60
C ILE A 100 -3.83 0.51 -8.55
N ASN A 101 -4.97 1.16 -8.84
CA ASN A 101 -4.97 2.35 -9.69
C ASN A 101 -4.10 3.48 -9.10
N LEU A 102 -4.24 3.75 -7.78
CA LEU A 102 -3.41 4.77 -7.10
C LEU A 102 -1.92 4.42 -7.20
N GLN A 103 -1.55 3.16 -6.99
CA GLN A 103 -0.15 2.72 -7.10
C GLN A 103 0.37 2.76 -8.55
N ASN A 104 -0.48 2.50 -9.55
CA ASN A 104 -0.13 2.67 -10.96
C ASN A 104 0.14 4.14 -11.34
N GLU A 105 -0.64 5.07 -10.78
CA GLU A 105 -0.49 6.53 -10.96
C GLU A 105 0.76 7.06 -10.25
N ILE A 106 1.03 6.60 -9.01
CA ILE A 106 2.26 6.94 -8.27
C ILE A 106 3.50 6.47 -9.04
N GLY A 107 3.44 5.27 -9.64
CA GLY A 107 4.48 4.78 -10.53
C GLY A 107 5.71 4.21 -9.81
N ALA A 108 5.54 3.53 -8.67
CA ALA A 108 6.62 2.80 -7.99
C ALA A 108 6.96 1.46 -8.68
N ASP A 109 8.17 0.94 -8.53
CA ASP A 109 8.59 -0.32 -9.17
C ASP A 109 7.90 -1.56 -8.60
N ILE A 110 7.56 -1.55 -7.31
CA ILE A 110 6.88 -2.65 -6.63
C ILE A 110 5.61 -2.10 -5.98
N ILE A 111 4.48 -2.74 -6.27
CA ILE A 111 3.17 -2.39 -5.73
C ILE A 111 2.64 -3.56 -4.91
N MET A 112 2.02 -3.26 -3.77
CA MET A 112 1.48 -4.28 -2.86
C MET A 112 -0.02 -4.45 -3.09
N ALA A 113 -0.49 -5.69 -3.16
CA ALA A 113 -1.91 -5.99 -3.19
C ALA A 113 -2.61 -5.60 -1.89
N LEU A 114 -3.87 -5.20 -1.98
CA LEU A 114 -4.70 -4.97 -0.80
C LEU A 114 -5.05 -6.30 -0.14
N ASP A 115 -4.98 -6.36 1.19
CA ASP A 115 -5.21 -7.55 1.99
C ASP A 115 -6.13 -7.27 3.18
N ASP A 116 -6.74 -8.33 3.71
CA ASP A 116 -7.56 -8.27 4.92
C ASP A 116 -6.69 -8.61 6.15
N VAL A 117 -6.16 -7.56 6.78
CA VAL A 117 -5.27 -7.69 7.93
C VAL A 117 -6.08 -7.95 9.20
N VAL A 118 -5.76 -9.06 9.86
CA VAL A 118 -6.23 -9.38 11.22
C VAL A 118 -5.12 -9.22 12.24
N SER A 119 -5.48 -8.89 13.49
CA SER A 119 -4.51 -8.84 14.59
C SER A 119 -3.87 -10.20 14.78
N SER A 120 -2.58 -10.24 15.11
CA SER A 120 -1.87 -11.47 15.46
C SER A 120 -2.44 -12.17 16.70
N THR A 121 -3.21 -11.44 17.51
CA THR A 121 -3.93 -11.97 18.68
C THR A 121 -5.33 -12.49 18.35
N THR A 122 -5.83 -12.26 17.14
CA THR A 122 -7.11 -12.80 16.68
C THR A 122 -6.98 -14.30 16.44
N SER A 123 -7.93 -15.06 16.96
CA SER A 123 -8.02 -16.52 16.75
C SER A 123 -9.43 -16.90 16.29
N GLY A 124 -9.54 -18.09 15.70
CA GLY A 124 -10.81 -18.63 15.22
C GLY A 124 -11.17 -18.23 13.78
N PRO A 125 -12.45 -18.36 13.39
CA PRO A 125 -12.89 -18.29 11.99
C PRO A 125 -12.54 -16.99 11.25
N ARG A 126 -12.33 -15.89 11.98
CA ARG A 126 -11.98 -14.60 11.39
C ARG A 126 -10.65 -14.61 10.66
N VAL A 127 -9.69 -15.43 11.10
CA VAL A 127 -8.36 -15.56 10.47
C VAL A 127 -8.46 -16.23 9.11
N GLU A 128 -9.23 -17.33 9.05
CA GLU A 128 -9.52 -18.06 7.82
C GLU A 128 -10.30 -17.16 6.84
N GLU A 129 -11.31 -16.44 7.32
CA GLU A 129 -12.06 -15.48 6.50
C GLU A 129 -11.17 -14.38 5.91
N ALA A 130 -10.23 -13.83 6.69
CA ALA A 130 -9.29 -12.82 6.22
C ALA A 130 -8.35 -13.36 5.14
N MET A 131 -7.86 -14.57 5.35
CA MET A 131 -7.01 -15.27 4.39
C MET A 131 -7.77 -15.52 3.09
N ASP A 132 -8.98 -16.08 3.15
CA ASP A 132 -9.81 -16.33 1.97
C ASP A 132 -10.18 -15.03 1.24
N ARG A 133 -10.50 -13.96 1.98
CA ARG A 133 -10.77 -12.63 1.39
C ARG A 133 -9.53 -12.07 0.71
N THR A 134 -8.35 -12.21 1.32
CA THR A 134 -7.08 -11.78 0.73
C THR A 134 -6.80 -12.51 -0.59
N LEU A 135 -7.11 -13.80 -0.67
CA LEU A 135 -7.01 -14.57 -1.93
C LEU A 135 -7.97 -14.05 -3.01
N ARG A 136 -9.23 -13.73 -2.67
CA ARG A 136 -10.16 -13.12 -3.64
C ARG A 136 -9.76 -11.70 -4.03
N TRP A 137 -9.16 -10.95 -3.13
CA TRP A 137 -8.69 -9.59 -3.38
C TRP A 137 -7.44 -9.53 -4.26
N ILE A 138 -6.51 -10.49 -4.14
CA ILE A 138 -5.35 -10.52 -5.04
C ILE A 138 -5.77 -10.78 -6.49
N ASP A 139 -6.78 -11.61 -6.74
CA ASP A 139 -7.32 -11.81 -8.11
C ASP A 139 -7.84 -10.50 -8.70
N ARG A 140 -8.56 -9.71 -7.89
CA ARG A 140 -9.03 -8.37 -8.26
C ARG A 140 -7.88 -7.39 -8.50
N CYS A 141 -6.83 -7.45 -7.67
CA CYS A 141 -5.63 -6.63 -7.84
C CYS A 141 -4.91 -6.96 -9.15
N ILE A 142 -4.73 -8.24 -9.45
CA ILE A 142 -4.10 -8.72 -10.69
C ILE A 142 -4.89 -8.22 -11.90
N ALA A 143 -6.21 -8.34 -11.87
CA ALA A 143 -7.08 -7.86 -12.95
C ALA A 143 -7.05 -6.33 -13.12
N ALA A 144 -6.87 -5.58 -12.03
CA ALA A 144 -6.80 -4.12 -12.06
C ALA A 144 -5.42 -3.57 -12.49
N HIS A 145 -4.36 -4.37 -12.40
CA HIS A 145 -3.00 -3.92 -12.66
C HIS A 145 -2.74 -3.64 -14.14
N LYS A 146 -2.50 -2.36 -14.47
CA LYS A 146 -2.34 -1.91 -15.88
C LYS A 146 -0.90 -1.79 -16.34
N ARG A 147 0.08 -1.96 -15.45
CA ARG A 147 1.51 -1.73 -15.75
C ARG A 147 2.40 -2.94 -15.41
N PRO A 148 2.06 -4.17 -15.86
CA PRO A 148 2.79 -5.39 -15.47
C PRO A 148 4.24 -5.46 -15.98
N ASN A 149 4.59 -4.67 -16.99
CA ASN A 149 5.96 -4.60 -17.52
C ASN A 149 6.84 -3.56 -16.81
N ASP A 150 6.23 -2.62 -16.08
CA ASP A 150 6.94 -1.54 -15.40
C ASP A 150 6.94 -1.74 -13.88
N GLN A 151 5.86 -2.30 -13.33
CA GLN A 151 5.65 -2.46 -11.89
C GLN A 151 5.35 -3.91 -11.54
N SER A 152 6.08 -4.45 -10.57
CA SER A 152 5.84 -5.78 -10.01
C SER A 152 4.73 -5.73 -8.96
N LEU A 153 3.72 -6.60 -9.08
CA LEU A 153 2.67 -6.75 -8.07
C LEU A 153 3.03 -7.86 -7.08
N PHE A 154 3.12 -7.52 -5.81
CA PHE A 154 3.40 -8.47 -4.73
C PHE A 154 2.12 -8.78 -3.95
N GLY A 155 1.82 -10.06 -3.77
CA GLY A 155 0.76 -10.53 -2.87
C GLY A 155 1.21 -10.55 -1.42
N ILE A 156 0.26 -10.52 -0.49
CA ILE A 156 0.51 -10.62 0.95
C ILE A 156 -0.06 -11.95 1.43
N VAL A 157 0.81 -12.79 1.99
CA VAL A 157 0.41 -14.08 2.58
C VAL A 157 -0.21 -13.81 3.94
N GLN A 158 -1.48 -14.17 4.10
CA GLN A 158 -2.22 -14.13 5.35
C GLN A 158 -2.27 -15.54 5.99
N GLY A 159 -3.12 -15.74 7.01
CA GLY A 159 -3.22 -16.99 7.76
C GLY A 159 -2.75 -16.91 9.22
N GLY A 160 -2.35 -15.73 9.68
CA GLY A 160 -2.04 -15.48 11.09
C GLY A 160 -0.92 -16.38 11.61
N LEU A 161 -1.11 -17.01 12.77
CA LEU A 161 -0.16 -17.97 13.36
C LEU A 161 -0.46 -19.43 12.99
N ASP A 162 -1.48 -19.68 12.17
CA ASP A 162 -1.86 -21.01 11.73
C ASP A 162 -1.04 -21.43 10.50
N LEU A 163 -0.32 -22.54 10.59
CA LEU A 163 0.48 -23.07 9.48
C LEU A 163 -0.37 -23.66 8.36
N GLY A 164 -1.60 -24.10 8.65
CA GLY A 164 -2.50 -24.65 7.65
C GLY A 164 -3.13 -23.58 6.75
N LEU A 165 -3.13 -22.32 7.19
CA LEU A 165 -3.70 -21.18 6.48
C LEU A 165 -2.66 -20.33 5.74
N ARG A 166 -1.37 -20.61 5.88
CA ARG A 166 -0.25 -19.89 5.23
C ARG A 166 0.23 -20.63 3.98
#